data_AF-A0A0A6VTC6-F1
#
_entry.id   AF-A0A0A6VTC6-F1
#
_cell.length_a   1.000
_cell.length_b   1.000
_cell.length_c   1.000
_cell.angle_alpha   90.00
_cell.angle_beta   90.00
_cell.angle_gamma   90.00
#
_symmetry.space_group_name_H-M   'P 1'
#
loop_
_entity.id
_entity.type
_entity.pdbx_description
1 polymer ?
#
loop_
_entity_poly.entity_id
_entity_poly.type
_entity_poly.pdbx_seq_one_letter_code
_entity_poly.pdbx_strand_id
1 'polypeptide(L)'
;MHTTPLATDVQRYLETCSPAGLTLLDLDIVEDVAELTLAFTPEALDQVLRNQLRITGAPSDWDCPKASMEAGTPTWAYALDLAYLFNEHYFGHLILERHEAALGQILAAHGYDGTPVVFRPAYTPDCLALNLRRLKAEHLRTAGLTVPEARAA
;
A
#
# COMPACT_ATOMS: atom_id res chain seq x y z
N MET A 1 -11.10 -17.90 4.69
CA MET A 1 -12.02 -16.87 5.21
C MET A 1 -13.27 -16.88 4.34
N HIS A 2 -14.45 -17.01 4.94
CA HIS A 2 -15.70 -16.84 4.20
C HIS A 2 -15.89 -15.34 3.97
N THR A 3 -15.78 -14.89 2.72
CA THR A 3 -16.10 -13.52 2.34
C THR A 3 -17.61 -13.30 2.50
N THR A 4 -17.98 -12.28 3.26
CA THR A 4 -19.39 -11.92 3.44
C THR A 4 -19.93 -11.26 2.15
N PRO A 5 -21.26 -11.27 1.93
CA PRO A 5 -21.88 -10.54 0.82
C PRO A 5 -21.50 -9.05 0.84
N LEU A 6 -21.47 -8.43 2.03
CA LEU A 6 -21.03 -7.05 2.22
C LEU A 6 -19.59 -6.83 1.76
N ALA A 7 -18.63 -7.64 2.24
CA ALA A 7 -17.23 -7.52 1.84
C ALA A 7 -17.05 -7.71 0.32
N THR A 8 -17.86 -8.58 -0.28
CA THR A 8 -17.84 -8.82 -1.74
C THR A 8 -18.31 -7.58 -2.51
N ASP A 9 -19.38 -6.92 -2.06
CA ASP A 9 -19.91 -5.73 -2.73
C ASP A 9 -18.98 -4.53 -2.56
N VAL A 10 -18.37 -4.37 -1.38
CA VAL A 10 -17.34 -3.35 -1.13
C VAL A 10 -16.12 -3.58 -2.04
N GLN A 11 -15.61 -4.82 -2.12
CA GLN A 11 -14.50 -5.15 -3.01
C GLN A 11 -14.83 -4.86 -4.48
N ARG A 12 -16.03 -5.25 -4.94
CA ARG A 12 -16.47 -4.98 -6.31
C ARG A 12 -16.56 -3.48 -6.61
N TYR A 13 -17.02 -2.69 -5.64
CA TYR A 13 -17.05 -1.23 -5.77
C TYR A 13 -15.63 -0.65 -5.90
N LEU A 14 -14.69 -1.10 -5.08
CA LEU A 14 -13.29 -0.64 -5.15
C LEU A 14 -12.65 -0.97 -6.49
N GLU A 15 -12.86 -2.18 -7.00
CA GLU A 15 -12.35 -2.64 -8.31
C GLU A 15 -12.90 -1.81 -9.49
N THR A 16 -14.15 -1.35 -9.39
CA THR A 16 -14.83 -0.64 -10.49
C THR A 16 -14.63 0.88 -10.44
N CYS A 17 -14.50 1.47 -9.25
CA CYS A 17 -14.54 2.92 -9.07
C CYS A 17 -13.21 3.52 -8.57
N SER A 18 -12.22 2.71 -8.17
CA SER A 18 -10.91 3.21 -7.73
C SER A 18 -9.87 3.15 -8.85
N PRO A 19 -9.46 4.28 -9.44
CA PRO A 19 -8.37 4.31 -10.42
C PRO A 19 -7.01 3.99 -9.78
N ALA A 20 -6.95 3.93 -8.45
CA ALA A 20 -5.74 3.67 -7.70
C ALA A 20 -5.47 2.18 -7.47
N GLY A 21 -6.33 1.27 -7.97
CA GLY A 21 -6.14 -0.17 -7.80
C GLY A 21 -6.11 -0.57 -6.33
N LEU A 22 -7.23 -0.40 -5.63
CA LEU A 22 -7.36 -0.74 -4.22
C LEU A 22 -7.92 -2.15 -4.05
N THR A 23 -7.53 -2.79 -2.95
CA THR A 23 -8.04 -4.08 -2.50
C THR A 23 -8.45 -3.98 -1.04
N LEU A 24 -9.60 -4.57 -0.73
CA LEU A 24 -10.07 -4.78 0.63
C LEU A 24 -9.33 -5.99 1.20
N LEU A 25 -8.61 -5.79 2.29
CA LEU A 25 -7.97 -6.87 3.03
C LEU A 25 -8.88 -7.38 4.14
N ASP A 26 -9.59 -6.47 4.79
CA ASP A 26 -10.49 -6.79 5.88
C ASP A 26 -11.63 -5.80 5.98
N LEU A 27 -12.77 -6.26 6.49
CA LEU A 27 -13.91 -5.42 6.79
C LEU A 27 -14.55 -5.94 8.06
N ASP A 28 -14.48 -5.10 9.10
CA ASP A 28 -15.09 -5.36 10.38
C ASP A 28 -16.11 -4.27 10.73
N ILE A 29 -17.10 -4.65 11.53
CA ILE A 29 -18.07 -3.71 12.11
C ILE A 29 -17.86 -3.76 13.62
N VAL A 30 -17.23 -2.74 14.16
CA VAL A 30 -16.81 -2.64 15.56
C VAL A 30 -17.45 -1.40 16.16
N GLU A 31 -18.16 -1.55 17.28
CA GLU A 31 -18.74 -0.43 18.03
C GLU A 31 -19.53 0.56 17.14
N ASP A 32 -20.37 0.03 16.26
CA ASP A 32 -21.19 0.79 15.30
C ASP A 32 -20.37 1.62 14.28
N VAL A 33 -19.12 1.22 14.01
CA VAL A 33 -18.26 1.77 12.95
C VAL A 33 -17.88 0.66 11.98
N ALA A 34 -17.93 0.94 10.68
CA ALA A 34 -17.41 0.05 9.65
C ALA A 34 -15.93 0.35 9.41
N GLU A 35 -15.06 -0.55 9.84
CA GLU A 35 -13.62 -0.47 9.67
C GLU A 35 -13.19 -1.25 8.43
N LEU A 36 -12.71 -0.53 7.41
CA LEU A 36 -12.26 -1.13 6.15
C LEU A 36 -10.75 -1.07 6.09
N THR A 37 -10.10 -2.23 6.15
CA THR A 37 -8.65 -2.33 5.96
C THR A 37 -8.34 -2.41 4.48
N LEU A 38 -7.72 -1.35 3.94
CA LEU A 38 -7.41 -1.23 2.53
C LEU A 38 -5.90 -1.28 2.25
N ALA A 39 -5.57 -1.81 1.08
CA ALA A 39 -4.25 -1.73 0.49
C ALA A 39 -4.34 -1.45 -1.01
N PHE A 40 -3.21 -1.15 -1.63
CA PHE A 40 -3.08 -1.18 -3.08
C PHE A 40 -2.96 -2.63 -3.52
N THR A 41 -3.45 -2.95 -4.72
CA THR A 41 -3.05 -4.18 -5.39
C THR A 41 -1.53 -4.18 -5.60
N PRO A 42 -0.89 -5.36 -5.74
CA PRO A 42 0.56 -5.43 -5.95
C PRO A 42 1.05 -4.57 -7.12
N GLU A 43 0.30 -4.53 -8.21
CA GLU A 43 0.62 -3.75 -9.41
C GLU A 43 0.51 -2.25 -9.17
N ALA A 44 -0.56 -1.81 -8.48
CA ALA A 44 -0.75 -0.41 -8.13
C ALA A 44 0.32 0.05 -7.13
N LEU A 45 0.65 -0.78 -6.14
CA LEU A 45 1.72 -0.48 -5.19
C LEU A 45 3.06 -0.31 -5.90
N ASP A 46 3.41 -1.21 -6.83
CA ASP A 46 4.63 -1.12 -7.63
C ASP A 46 4.70 0.21 -8.41
N GLN A 47 3.61 0.59 -9.08
CA GLN A 47 3.53 1.85 -9.82
C GLN A 47 3.65 3.08 -8.90
N VAL A 48 2.95 3.06 -7.75
CA VAL A 48 3.01 4.15 -6.76
C VAL A 48 4.44 4.30 -6.25
N LEU A 49 5.10 3.22 -5.85
CA LEU A 49 6.47 3.25 -5.34
C LEU A 49 7.47 3.75 -6.39
N ARG A 50 7.39 3.27 -7.64
CA ARG A 50 8.23 3.78 -8.72
C ARG A 50 8.00 5.27 -8.98
N ASN A 51 6.74 5.70 -8.94
CA ASN A 51 6.40 7.10 -9.14
C ASN A 51 6.94 7.97 -7.99
N GLN A 52 6.86 7.49 -6.74
CA GLN A 52 7.46 8.17 -5.59
C GLN A 52 8.97 8.29 -5.76
N LEU A 53 9.69 7.20 -6.04
CA LEU A 53 11.14 7.23 -6.29
C LEU A 53 11.52 8.21 -7.41
N ARG A 54 10.70 8.34 -8.44
CA ARG A 54 10.91 9.29 -9.55
C ARG A 54 10.68 10.74 -9.16
N ILE A 55 9.65 11.02 -8.36
CA ILE A 55 9.22 12.38 -8.01
C ILE A 55 10.03 12.93 -6.83
N THR A 56 10.17 12.15 -5.77
CA THR A 56 10.82 12.56 -4.52
C THR A 56 12.32 12.22 -4.48
N GLY A 57 12.77 11.38 -5.41
CA GLY A 57 14.13 10.89 -5.47
C GLY A 57 14.31 9.56 -4.75
N ALA A 58 15.38 8.85 -5.11
CA ALA A 58 15.74 7.59 -4.49
C ALA A 58 16.54 7.82 -3.19
N PRO A 59 16.49 6.88 -2.22
CA PRO A 59 17.36 6.90 -1.05
C PRO A 59 18.85 7.01 -1.42
N SER A 60 19.66 7.60 -0.54
CA SER A 60 21.09 7.83 -0.82
C SER A 60 21.91 6.54 -1.00
N ASP A 61 21.42 5.42 -0.50
CA ASP A 61 22.05 4.09 -0.62
C ASP A 61 21.47 3.24 -1.78
N TRP A 62 20.61 3.82 -2.62
CA TRP A 62 19.87 3.10 -3.66
C TRP A 62 20.77 2.48 -4.74
N ASP A 63 21.81 3.20 -5.16
CA ASP A 63 22.77 2.72 -6.17
C ASP A 63 23.88 1.82 -5.58
N CYS A 64 23.88 1.60 -4.27
CA CYS A 64 24.88 0.77 -3.60
C CYS A 64 24.41 -0.69 -3.49
N PRO A 65 25.04 -1.65 -4.21
CA PRO A 65 24.60 -3.04 -4.23
C PRO A 65 24.83 -3.77 -2.90
N LYS A 66 25.77 -3.28 -2.10
CA LYS A 66 26.16 -3.85 -0.81
C LYS A 66 25.49 -3.17 0.38
N ALA A 67 24.70 -2.12 0.15
CA ALA A 67 24.03 -1.42 1.24
C ALA A 67 22.93 -2.29 1.85
N SER A 68 22.97 -2.43 3.17
CA SER A 68 21.91 -3.04 3.96
C SER A 68 20.59 -2.27 3.79
N MET A 69 19.47 -2.95 3.99
CA MET A 69 18.13 -2.36 3.96
C MET A 69 17.37 -2.67 5.25
N GLU A 70 18.10 -2.72 6.36
CA GLU A 70 17.59 -2.95 7.71
C GLU A 70 17.29 -1.62 8.43
N ALA A 71 16.69 -1.72 9.62
CA ALA A 71 16.41 -0.57 10.45
C ALA A 71 17.65 0.33 10.64
N GLY A 72 17.47 1.63 10.41
CA GLY A 72 18.54 2.63 10.51
C GLY A 72 19.28 2.93 9.20
N THR A 73 18.98 2.25 8.09
CA THR A 73 19.55 2.60 6.78
C THR A 73 18.71 3.64 6.02
N PRO A 74 19.28 4.36 5.04
CA PRO A 74 18.53 5.34 4.26
C PRO A 74 17.32 4.75 3.53
N THR A 75 17.43 3.54 2.97
CA THR A 75 16.25 2.93 2.34
C THR A 75 15.17 2.55 3.36
N TRP A 76 15.55 2.15 4.59
CA TRP A 76 14.56 1.90 5.64
C TRP A 76 13.87 3.19 6.11
N ALA A 77 14.63 4.28 6.27
CA ALA A 77 14.05 5.59 6.57
C ALA A 77 13.03 6.01 5.49
N TYR A 78 13.35 5.79 4.21
CA TYR A 78 12.41 6.03 3.13
C TYR A 78 11.15 5.16 3.22
N ALA A 79 11.28 3.88 3.61
CA ALA A 79 10.13 3.00 3.82
C ALA A 79 9.24 3.47 4.98
N LEU A 80 9.84 4.00 6.06
CA LEU A 80 9.11 4.63 7.18
C LEU A 80 8.33 5.86 6.71
N ASP A 81 8.97 6.75 5.97
CA ASP A 81 8.35 7.98 5.46
C ASP A 81 7.18 7.66 4.51
N LEU A 82 7.34 6.65 3.65
CA LEU A 82 6.26 6.17 2.79
C LEU A 82 5.12 5.52 3.57
N ALA A 83 5.41 4.74 4.60
CA ALA A 83 4.38 4.16 5.47
C ALA A 83 3.56 5.29 6.12
N TYR A 84 4.22 6.30 6.68
CA TYR A 84 3.56 7.48 7.23
C TYR A 84 2.72 8.21 6.17
N LEU A 85 3.29 8.48 4.99
CA LEU A 85 2.59 9.17 3.90
C LEU A 85 1.33 8.42 3.44
N PHE A 86 1.44 7.11 3.24
CA PHE A 86 0.29 6.32 2.81
C PHE A 86 -0.75 6.28 3.92
N ASN A 87 -0.33 6.02 5.17
CA ASN A 87 -1.27 5.80 6.25
C ASN A 87 -2.01 7.09 6.64
N GLU A 88 -1.27 8.18 6.87
CA GLU A 88 -1.83 9.43 7.42
C GLU A 88 -2.40 10.35 6.34
N HIS A 89 -1.79 10.40 5.16
CA HIS A 89 -2.17 11.39 4.15
C HIS A 89 -3.00 10.80 3.01
N TYR A 90 -2.62 9.63 2.47
CA TYR A 90 -3.32 9.06 1.33
C TYR A 90 -4.63 8.36 1.73
N PHE A 91 -4.54 7.33 2.57
CA PHE A 91 -5.71 6.59 3.03
C PHE A 91 -6.56 7.39 4.01
N GLY A 92 -5.91 8.17 4.88
CA GLY A 92 -6.58 9.02 5.85
C GLY A 92 -7.46 10.09 5.21
N HIS A 93 -6.99 10.83 4.20
CA HIS A 93 -7.74 11.98 3.69
C HIS A 93 -8.35 11.77 2.29
N LEU A 94 -7.56 11.36 1.30
CA LEU A 94 -8.01 11.34 -0.09
C LEU A 94 -9.04 10.22 -0.37
N ILE A 95 -8.85 9.06 0.27
CA ILE A 95 -9.76 7.92 0.09
C ILE A 95 -11.09 8.14 0.83
N LEU A 96 -11.07 8.73 2.03
CA LEU A 96 -12.28 9.15 2.75
C LEU A 96 -13.16 10.03 1.88
N GLU A 97 -12.63 11.14 1.37
CA GLU A 97 -13.40 12.10 0.58
C GLU A 97 -14.05 11.50 -0.67
N ARG A 98 -13.40 10.50 -1.29
CA ARG A 98 -13.85 9.95 -2.57
C ARG A 98 -14.89 8.84 -2.43
N HIS A 99 -14.82 8.05 -1.36
CA HIS A 99 -15.52 6.77 -1.29
C HIS A 99 -16.56 6.66 -0.17
N GLU A 100 -16.54 7.55 0.82
CA GLU A 100 -17.40 7.46 2.01
C GLU A 100 -18.90 7.38 1.65
N ALA A 101 -19.40 8.26 0.78
CA ALA A 101 -20.82 8.28 0.43
C ALA A 101 -21.29 6.98 -0.27
N ALA A 102 -20.47 6.41 -1.14
CA ALA A 102 -20.82 5.19 -1.86
C ALA A 102 -20.74 3.95 -0.95
N LEU A 103 -19.76 3.92 -0.05
CA LEU A 103 -19.64 2.84 0.93
C LEU A 103 -20.76 2.91 1.97
N GLY A 104 -21.18 4.11 2.37
CA GLY A 104 -22.38 4.29 3.20
C GLY A 104 -23.64 3.71 2.55
N GLN A 105 -23.80 3.89 1.23
CA GLN A 105 -24.91 3.27 0.49
C GLN A 105 -24.83 1.74 0.46
N ILE A 106 -23.63 1.18 0.31
CA ILE A 106 -23.41 -0.26 0.36
C ILE A 106 -23.75 -0.78 1.76
N LEU A 107 -23.24 -0.14 2.82
CA LEU A 107 -23.54 -0.49 4.20
C LEU A 107 -25.04 -0.47 4.50
N ALA A 108 -25.75 0.59 4.08
CA ALA A 108 -27.19 0.70 4.24
C ALA A 108 -27.95 -0.43 3.52
N ALA A 109 -27.52 -0.82 2.32
CA ALA A 109 -28.10 -1.95 1.57
C ALA A 109 -27.93 -3.30 2.29
N HIS A 110 -26.93 -3.42 3.15
CA HIS A 110 -26.67 -4.59 4.00
C HIS A 110 -27.22 -4.45 5.43
N GLY A 111 -28.00 -3.40 5.72
CA GLY A 111 -28.68 -3.20 7.01
C GLY A 111 -27.90 -2.39 8.05
N TYR A 112 -26.79 -1.76 7.65
CA TYR A 112 -25.93 -0.93 8.50
C TYR A 112 -26.12 0.57 8.22
N ASP A 113 -27.39 1.00 8.14
CA ASP A 113 -27.72 2.41 7.86
C ASP A 113 -27.15 3.34 8.94
N GLY A 114 -26.61 4.49 8.50
CA GLY A 114 -26.00 5.47 9.41
C GLY A 114 -24.66 5.06 10.04
N THR A 115 -24.11 3.89 9.69
CA THR A 115 -22.80 3.43 10.19
C THR A 115 -21.67 4.23 9.54
N PRO A 116 -20.86 4.99 10.30
CA PRO A 116 -19.70 5.70 9.76
C PRO A 116 -18.64 4.73 9.23
N VAL A 117 -17.91 5.18 8.22
CA VAL A 117 -16.84 4.41 7.57
C VAL A 117 -15.49 4.94 8.02
N VAL A 118 -14.63 4.06 8.50
CA VAL A 118 -13.23 4.37 8.83
C VAL A 118 -12.33 3.50 7.98
N PHE A 119 -11.39 4.12 7.26
CA PHE A 119 -10.37 3.39 6.52
C PHE A 119 -9.15 3.16 7.38
N ARG A 120 -8.68 1.91 7.40
CA ARG A 120 -7.39 1.54 7.97
C ARG A 120 -6.42 1.12 6.87
N PRO A 121 -5.28 1.78 6.76
CA PRO A 121 -4.27 1.40 5.81
C PRO A 121 -3.44 0.24 6.37
N ALA A 122 -3.03 -0.69 5.50
CA ALA A 122 -2.30 -1.89 5.90
C ALA A 122 -0.76 -1.77 5.80
N TYR A 123 -0.22 -0.55 5.70
CA TYR A 123 1.21 -0.37 5.38
C TYR A 123 2.09 -0.27 6.62
N THR A 124 2.99 -1.23 6.75
CA THR A 124 4.11 -1.18 7.68
C THR A 124 5.42 -0.86 6.94
N PRO A 125 6.43 -0.31 7.62
CA PRO A 125 7.75 -0.11 7.02
C PRO A 125 8.34 -1.41 6.49
N ASP A 126 8.12 -2.54 7.17
CA ASP A 126 8.58 -3.86 6.75
C ASP A 126 8.00 -4.29 5.40
N CYS A 127 6.68 -4.15 5.22
CA CYS A 127 6.04 -4.55 3.97
C CYS A 127 6.50 -3.68 2.79
N LEU A 128 6.72 -2.38 3.03
CA LEU A 128 7.26 -1.46 2.03
C LEU A 128 8.75 -1.72 1.75
N ALA A 129 9.54 -2.02 2.77
CA ALA A 129 10.96 -2.35 2.63
C ALA A 129 11.17 -3.58 1.74
N LEU A 130 10.31 -4.61 1.83
CA LEU A 130 10.36 -5.77 0.93
C LEU A 130 10.12 -5.38 -0.53
N ASN A 131 9.15 -4.50 -0.79
CA ASN A 131 8.87 -4.01 -2.13
C ASN A 131 10.02 -3.14 -2.66
N LEU A 132 10.57 -2.26 -1.82
CA LEU A 132 11.73 -1.44 -2.16
C LEU A 132 12.98 -2.29 -2.42
N ARG A 133 13.20 -3.39 -1.69
CA ARG A 133 14.28 -4.36 -1.95
C ARG A 133 14.18 -4.92 -3.37
N ARG A 134 12.98 -5.35 -3.76
CA ARG A 134 12.72 -5.87 -5.12
C ARG A 134 13.00 -4.81 -6.18
N LEU A 135 12.50 -3.59 -5.99
CA LEU A 135 12.69 -2.48 -6.92
C LEU A 135 14.16 -2.06 -7.03
N LYS A 136 14.90 -2.02 -5.91
CA LYS A 136 16.34 -1.75 -5.89
C LYS A 136 17.10 -2.81 -6.67
N ALA A 137 16.80 -4.09 -6.46
CA ALA A 137 17.46 -5.17 -7.18
C ALA A 137 17.22 -5.09 -8.71
N GLU A 138 16.01 -4.71 -9.13
CA GLU A 138 15.69 -4.49 -10.54
C GLU A 138 16.46 -3.30 -11.13
N HIS A 139 16.50 -2.19 -10.40
CA HIS A 139 17.26 -0.99 -10.76
C HIS A 139 18.75 -1.31 -10.95
N LEU A 140 19.37 -1.96 -9.97
CA LEU A 140 20.79 -2.33 -10.03
C LEU A 140 21.09 -3.28 -11.20
N ARG A 141 20.20 -4.24 -11.48
CA ARG A 141 20.32 -5.13 -12.65
C ARG A 141 20.30 -4.33 -13.95
N THR A 142 19.38 -3.38 -14.06
CA THR A 142 19.21 -2.54 -15.26
C THR A 142 20.39 -1.58 -15.45
N ALA A 143 20.95 -1.08 -14.36
CA ALA A 143 22.12 -0.20 -14.36
C ALA A 143 23.46 -0.94 -14.53
N GLY A 144 23.47 -2.28 -14.57
CA GLY A 144 24.70 -3.07 -14.59
C GLY A 144 25.49 -3.04 -13.28
N LEU A 145 24.91 -2.51 -12.21
CA LEU A 145 25.50 -2.36 -10.88
C LEU A 145 25.25 -3.60 -10.01
N THR A 146 25.34 -4.80 -10.59
CA THR A 146 25.18 -6.04 -9.82
C THR A 146 26.50 -6.45 -9.19
N VAL A 147 26.46 -7.02 -7.98
CA VAL A 147 27.65 -7.66 -7.41
C VAL A 147 28.00 -8.83 -8.34
N PRO A 148 29.23 -8.94 -8.85
CA PRO A 148 29.64 -10.14 -9.57
C PRO A 148 29.42 -11.31 -8.63
N GLU A 149 28.57 -12.26 -9.01
CA GLU A 149 28.57 -13.57 -8.36
C GLU A 149 30.01 -14.06 -8.45
N ALA A 150 30.64 -14.29 -7.29
CA ALA A 150 31.91 -14.96 -7.25
C ALA A 150 31.71 -16.31 -7.95
N ARG A 151 32.21 -16.43 -9.19
CA ARG A 151 32.36 -17.72 -9.85
C ARG A 151 33.09 -18.62 -8.87
N ALA A 152 32.38 -19.58 -8.29
CA ALA A 152 33.02 -20.68 -7.59
C ALA A 152 33.96 -21.34 -8.60
N ALA A 153 35.25 -21.36 -8.24
CA ALA A 153 36.33 -21.94 -9.02
C ALA A 153 36.16 -23.45 -9.21
#